data_AF-A0AAJ5RHV9-F1
#
_entry.id   AF-A0AAJ5RHV9-F1
#
_cell.length_a   1.000
_cell.length_b   1.000
_cell.length_c   1.000
_cell.angle_alpha   90.00
_cell.angle_beta   90.00
_cell.angle_gamma   90.00
#
_symmetry.space_group_name_H-M   'P 1'
#
loop_
_entity.id
_entity.type
_entity.pdbx_description
1 polymer ?
#
loop_
_entity_poly.entity_id
_entity_poly.type
_entity_poly.pdbx_seq_one_letter_code
_entity_poly.pdbx_strand_id
1 'polypeptide(L)'
;MEIQVIRDHLDIVKLQEKMNAIVFDYLDTSNNYPKAMRELNPLYTQVTTYYKAYIDQRAGELPSANTYWHLFIDCCAKLCYFLAASTYYSSNALQKTPEKVERLLTIAAYSLPSIEQEENEQLLTDILALLAEVLEDEEKTTIIRDEVLSQKGDVKSCLKQFKLFVDQELSA
;
A
#
# COMPACT_ATOMS: atom_id res chain seq x y z
N MET A 1 -17.33 4.93 8.13
CA MET A 1 -17.62 3.69 8.88
C MET A 1 -16.31 2.96 9.08
N GLU A 2 -15.90 2.77 10.32
CA GLU A 2 -14.64 2.13 10.73
C GLU A 2 -14.69 0.60 10.45
N ILE A 3 -13.56 0.01 10.04
CA ILE A 3 -13.41 -1.46 9.96
C ILE A 3 -13.26 -2.01 11.38
N GLN A 4 -13.91 -3.14 11.69
CA GLN A 4 -13.85 -3.68 13.05
C GLN A 4 -12.53 -4.41 13.30
N VAL A 5 -12.06 -4.38 14.54
CA VAL A 5 -10.99 -5.25 15.03
C VAL A 5 -11.65 -6.35 15.86
N ILE A 6 -11.49 -7.60 15.45
CA ILE A 6 -12.10 -8.77 16.07
C ILE A 6 -10.96 -9.66 16.58
N ARG A 7 -10.90 -9.90 17.89
CA ARG A 7 -9.83 -10.71 18.54
C ARG A 7 -8.42 -10.26 18.13
N ASP A 8 -8.15 -8.97 18.25
CA ASP A 8 -6.88 -8.32 17.90
C ASP A 8 -6.50 -8.35 16.42
N HIS A 9 -7.43 -8.72 15.53
CA HIS A 9 -7.23 -8.78 14.09
C HIS A 9 -8.19 -7.83 13.39
N LEU A 10 -7.68 -6.96 12.52
CA LEU A 10 -8.50 -6.13 11.66
C LEU A 10 -9.31 -7.03 10.72
N ASP A 11 -10.58 -6.70 10.48
CA ASP A 11 -11.41 -7.42 9.51
C ASP A 11 -10.94 -7.13 8.07
N ILE A 12 -9.97 -7.93 7.59
CA ILE A 12 -9.36 -7.79 6.27
C ILE A 12 -10.39 -8.00 5.15
N VAL A 13 -11.36 -8.89 5.35
CA VAL A 13 -12.43 -9.12 4.36
C VAL A 13 -13.20 -7.82 4.18
N LYS A 14 -13.56 -7.15 5.28
CA LYS A 14 -14.28 -5.87 5.20
C LYS A 14 -13.42 -4.74 4.63
N LEU A 15 -12.12 -4.74 4.90
CA LEU A 15 -11.17 -3.81 4.29
C LEU A 15 -11.15 -3.98 2.76
N GLN A 16 -10.99 -5.22 2.30
CA GLN A 16 -10.90 -5.55 0.88
C GLN A 16 -12.21 -5.23 0.15
N GLU A 17 -13.37 -5.58 0.72
CA GLU A 17 -14.68 -5.22 0.16
C GLU A 17 -14.81 -3.71 -0.06
N LYS A 18 -14.45 -2.89 0.94
CA LYS A 18 -14.55 -1.44 0.83
C LYS A 18 -13.55 -0.86 -0.17
N MET A 19 -12.31 -1.33 -0.15
CA MET A 19 -11.29 -0.92 -1.10
C MET A 19 -11.73 -1.22 -2.54
N ASN A 20 -12.19 -2.44 -2.81
CA ASN A 20 -12.64 -2.86 -4.13
C ASN A 20 -13.86 -2.06 -4.61
N ALA A 21 -14.80 -1.75 -3.72
CA ALA A 21 -15.95 -0.90 -4.07
C ALA A 21 -15.51 0.51 -4.49
N ILE A 22 -14.56 1.11 -3.78
CA ILE A 22 -14.02 2.44 -4.11
C ILE A 22 -13.27 2.42 -5.46
N VAL A 23 -12.44 1.39 -5.67
CA VAL A 23 -11.70 1.20 -6.94
C VAL A 23 -12.68 1.06 -8.10
N PHE A 24 -13.68 0.20 -7.96
CA PHE A 24 -14.69 0.00 -8.99
C PHE A 24 -15.50 1.28 -9.28
N ASP A 25 -16.05 1.92 -8.25
CA ASP A 25 -16.95 3.07 -8.41
C ASP A 25 -16.23 4.33 -8.92
N TYR A 26 -14.95 4.52 -8.57
CA TYR A 26 -14.26 5.79 -8.81
C TYR A 26 -13.00 5.70 -9.65
N LEU A 27 -12.34 4.55 -9.75
CA LEU A 27 -11.18 4.38 -10.63
C LEU A 27 -11.62 3.72 -11.93
N ASP A 28 -12.22 2.54 -11.87
CA ASP A 28 -12.50 1.74 -13.07
C ASP A 28 -13.65 2.29 -13.92
N THR A 29 -14.68 2.85 -13.28
CA THR A 29 -15.92 3.23 -13.98
C THR A 29 -16.06 4.73 -14.26
N SER A 30 -15.48 5.60 -13.44
CA SER A 30 -15.75 7.04 -13.51
C SER A 30 -14.53 7.96 -13.50
N ASN A 31 -13.30 7.44 -13.31
CA ASN A 31 -12.06 8.22 -13.22
C ASN A 31 -12.16 9.41 -12.24
N ASN A 32 -12.94 9.27 -11.16
CA ASN A 32 -13.12 10.28 -10.13
C ASN A 32 -12.04 10.17 -9.05
N TYR A 33 -10.78 10.39 -9.45
CA TYR A 33 -9.61 10.31 -8.58
C TYR A 33 -9.70 11.16 -7.29
N PRO A 34 -10.22 12.41 -7.30
CA PRO A 34 -10.36 13.19 -6.08
C PRO A 34 -11.34 12.59 -5.07
N LYS A 35 -12.33 11.82 -5.54
CA LYS A 35 -13.26 11.11 -4.67
C LYS A 35 -12.66 9.79 -4.18
N ALA A 36 -12.03 9.02 -5.06
CA ALA A 36 -11.28 7.82 -4.70
C ALA A 36 -10.25 8.12 -3.60
N MET A 37 -9.41 9.16 -3.77
CA MET A 37 -8.42 9.58 -2.78
C MET A 37 -9.06 9.87 -1.42
N ARG A 38 -10.18 10.62 -1.39
CA ARG A 38 -10.87 10.97 -0.14
C ARG A 38 -11.47 9.75 0.56
N GLU A 39 -11.91 8.73 -0.17
CA GLU A 39 -12.51 7.53 0.41
C GLU A 39 -11.48 6.46 0.79
N LEU A 40 -10.35 6.38 0.07
CA LEU A 40 -9.22 5.49 0.40
C LEU A 40 -8.44 5.97 1.62
N ASN A 41 -8.28 7.29 1.79
CA ASN A 41 -7.44 7.84 2.86
C ASN A 41 -7.87 7.39 4.28
N PRO A 42 -9.17 7.35 4.64
CA PRO A 42 -9.60 6.79 5.93
C PRO A 42 -9.26 5.31 6.12
N LEU A 43 -9.36 4.49 5.06
CA LEU A 43 -8.95 3.08 5.12
C LEU A 43 -7.45 2.98 5.38
N TYR A 44 -6.66 3.81 4.68
CA TYR A 44 -5.21 3.89 4.82
C TYR A 44 -4.79 4.31 6.24
N THR A 45 -5.39 5.37 6.79
CA THR A 45 -5.13 5.80 8.17
C THR A 45 -5.48 4.69 9.16
N GLN A 46 -6.58 3.96 8.92
CA GLN A 46 -6.98 2.88 9.82
C GLN A 46 -5.99 1.71 9.80
N VAL A 47 -5.54 1.23 8.63
CA VAL A 47 -4.62 0.08 8.56
C VAL A 47 -3.24 0.42 9.13
N THR A 48 -2.74 1.62 8.87
CA THR A 48 -1.42 2.07 9.37
C THR A 48 -1.46 2.24 10.89
N THR A 49 -2.52 2.87 11.42
CA THR A 49 -2.72 3.01 12.87
C THR A 49 -2.88 1.65 13.55
N TYR A 50 -3.70 0.75 12.98
CA TYR A 50 -3.88 -0.60 13.51
C TYR A 50 -2.54 -1.36 13.56
N TYR A 51 -1.76 -1.32 12.47
CA TYR A 51 -0.49 -2.05 12.41
C TYR A 51 0.53 -1.50 13.40
N LYS A 52 0.64 -0.17 13.53
CA LYS A 52 1.51 0.46 14.53
C LYS A 52 1.15 0.00 15.93
N ALA A 53 -0.13 0.08 16.30
CA ALA A 53 -0.61 -0.33 17.61
C ALA A 53 -0.34 -1.83 17.87
N TYR A 54 -0.57 -2.68 16.87
CA TYR A 54 -0.31 -4.12 16.97
C TYR A 54 1.17 -4.42 17.29
N ILE A 55 2.09 -3.72 16.62
CA ILE A 55 3.53 -3.88 16.77
C ILE A 55 4.02 -3.30 18.11
N ASP A 56 3.53 -2.14 18.52
CA ASP A 56 3.91 -1.49 19.78
C ASP A 56 3.52 -2.31 21.00
N GLN A 57 2.32 -2.92 20.97
CA GLN A 57 1.87 -3.85 22.01
C GLN A 57 2.74 -5.10 22.14
N ARG A 58 3.58 -5.38 21.14
CA ARG A 58 4.51 -6.51 21.07
C ARG A 58 5.97 -6.05 21.09
N ALA A 59 6.26 -4.89 21.67
CA ALA A 59 7.61 -4.35 21.81
C ALA A 59 8.40 -4.27 20.49
N GLY A 60 7.70 -4.03 19.37
CA GLY A 60 8.33 -3.93 18.05
C GLY A 60 8.48 -5.27 17.31
N GLU A 61 8.08 -6.39 17.89
CA GLU A 61 8.18 -7.71 17.26
C GLU A 61 7.22 -7.83 16.07
N LEU A 62 7.76 -8.32 14.95
CA LEU A 62 6.97 -8.60 13.76
C LEU A 62 6.10 -9.85 13.99
N PRO A 63 4.86 -9.87 13.49
CA PRO A 63 4.06 -11.08 13.54
C PRO A 63 4.66 -12.20 12.70
N SER A 64 4.46 -13.44 13.13
CA SER A 64 4.80 -14.61 12.34
C SER A 64 3.98 -14.64 11.05
N ALA A 65 4.64 -14.97 9.94
CA ALA A 65 3.98 -15.15 8.65
C ALA A 65 2.93 -16.26 8.75
N ASN A 66 1.67 -15.90 8.52
CA ASN A 66 0.53 -16.81 8.45
C ASN A 66 -0.49 -16.24 7.44
N THR A 67 -1.58 -16.96 7.19
CA THR A 67 -2.61 -16.55 6.22
C THR A 67 -3.16 -15.16 6.51
N TYR A 68 -3.40 -14.81 7.77
CA TYR A 68 -3.90 -13.49 8.12
C TYR A 68 -2.91 -12.39 7.70
N TRP A 69 -1.63 -12.53 8.07
CA TRP A 69 -0.63 -11.51 7.80
C TRP A 69 -0.25 -11.41 6.33
N HIS A 70 -0.35 -12.51 5.58
CA HIS A 70 -0.25 -12.50 4.12
C HIS A 70 -1.39 -11.66 3.51
N LEU A 71 -2.64 -11.93 3.87
CA LEU A 71 -3.79 -11.17 3.36
C LEU A 71 -3.75 -9.70 3.80
N PHE A 72 -3.31 -9.44 5.03
CA PHE A 72 -3.18 -8.09 5.57
C PHE A 72 -2.21 -7.27 4.74
N ILE A 73 -1.02 -7.82 4.48
CA ILE A 73 0.04 -7.08 3.80
C ILE A 73 -0.25 -6.93 2.30
N ASP A 74 -0.89 -7.91 1.66
CA ASP A 74 -1.42 -7.81 0.30
C ASP A 74 -2.42 -6.66 0.17
N CYS A 75 -3.40 -6.59 1.10
CA CYS A 75 -4.36 -5.48 1.14
C CYS A 75 -3.69 -4.13 1.38
N CYS A 76 -2.67 -4.07 2.25
CA CYS A 76 -1.94 -2.83 2.51
C CYS A 76 -1.17 -2.34 1.28
N ALA A 77 -0.50 -3.24 0.55
CA ALA A 77 0.22 -2.92 -0.67
C ALA A 77 -0.74 -2.36 -1.74
N LYS A 78 -1.86 -3.06 -1.98
CA LYS A 78 -2.93 -2.63 -2.90
C LYS A 78 -3.51 -1.27 -2.51
N LEU A 79 -3.80 -1.07 -1.22
CA LEU A 79 -4.34 0.19 -0.71
C LEU A 79 -3.36 1.35 -0.90
N CYS A 80 -2.06 1.14 -0.63
CA CYS A 80 -1.03 2.15 -0.86
C CYS A 80 -0.95 2.52 -2.34
N TYR A 81 -0.96 1.53 -3.24
CA TYR A 81 -0.98 1.77 -4.69
C TYR A 81 -2.21 2.57 -5.13
N PHE A 82 -3.42 2.14 -4.78
CA PHE A 82 -4.64 2.84 -5.20
C PHE A 82 -4.73 4.25 -4.63
N LEU A 83 -4.27 4.46 -3.39
CA LEU A 83 -4.20 5.79 -2.80
C LEU A 83 -3.17 6.67 -3.53
N ALA A 84 -2.01 6.12 -3.89
CA ALA A 84 -0.98 6.83 -4.65
C ALA A 84 -1.51 7.24 -6.03
N ALA A 85 -2.08 6.30 -6.79
CA ALA A 85 -2.66 6.56 -8.11
C ALA A 85 -3.77 7.62 -8.02
N SER A 86 -4.69 7.48 -7.06
CA SER A 86 -5.75 8.48 -6.85
C SER A 86 -5.19 9.86 -6.49
N THR A 87 -4.13 9.92 -5.70
CA THR A 87 -3.47 11.18 -5.31
C THR A 87 -2.76 11.81 -6.49
N TYR A 88 -2.03 11.01 -7.27
CA TYR A 88 -1.30 11.47 -8.45
C TYR A 88 -2.25 12.03 -9.52
N TYR A 89 -3.24 11.25 -9.94
CA TYR A 89 -4.18 11.66 -10.99
C TYR A 89 -5.23 12.69 -10.53
N SER A 90 -5.41 12.90 -9.23
CA SER A 90 -6.22 14.02 -8.71
C SER A 90 -5.44 15.33 -8.56
N SER A 91 -4.10 15.27 -8.53
CA SER A 91 -3.25 16.45 -8.46
C SER A 91 -3.20 17.11 -9.84
N ASN A 92 -3.50 18.40 -9.92
CA ASN A 92 -3.25 19.16 -11.14
C ASN A 92 -1.73 19.24 -11.37
N ALA A 93 -1.26 19.29 -12.62
CA ALA A 93 0.17 19.36 -13.00
C ALA A 93 1.00 20.48 -12.30
N LEU A 94 0.34 21.45 -11.67
CA LEU A 94 0.97 22.54 -10.91
C LEU A 94 1.22 22.18 -9.43
N GLN A 95 0.54 21.18 -8.89
CA GLN A 95 0.71 20.67 -7.53
C GLN A 95 1.66 19.49 -7.61
N LYS A 96 2.96 19.77 -7.49
CA LYS A 96 3.95 18.76 -7.17
C LYS A 96 3.54 18.10 -5.85
N THR A 97 2.91 16.94 -5.94
CA THR A 97 2.74 16.02 -4.81
C THR A 97 3.68 14.80 -4.92
N PRO A 98 4.96 14.93 -5.36
CA PRO A 98 5.79 13.77 -5.66
C PRO A 98 6.14 12.95 -4.41
N GLU A 99 6.49 13.59 -3.29
CA GLU A 99 7.07 12.85 -2.15
C GLU A 99 6.10 11.85 -1.50
N LYS A 100 4.83 12.24 -1.29
CA LYS A 100 3.85 11.30 -0.69
C LYS A 100 3.48 10.20 -1.66
N VAL A 101 3.31 10.52 -2.94
CA VAL A 101 2.98 9.54 -3.98
C VAL A 101 4.13 8.55 -4.16
N GLU A 102 5.36 9.05 -4.27
CA GLU A 102 6.59 8.25 -4.32
C GLU A 102 6.69 7.31 -3.12
N ARG A 103 6.52 7.82 -1.90
CA ARG A 103 6.58 7.00 -0.68
C ARG A 103 5.53 5.89 -0.68
N LEU A 104 4.29 6.20 -1.08
CA LEU A 104 3.20 5.22 -1.17
C LEU A 104 3.46 4.15 -2.23
N LEU A 105 3.96 4.53 -3.41
CA LEU A 105 4.31 3.58 -4.48
C LEU A 105 5.49 2.71 -4.10
N THR A 106 6.52 3.31 -3.50
CA THR A 106 7.70 2.61 -3.00
C THR A 106 7.27 1.56 -1.99
N ILE A 107 6.50 1.92 -0.96
CA ILE A 107 6.07 0.93 0.01
C ILE A 107 5.10 -0.10 -0.58
N ALA A 108 4.23 0.28 -1.52
CA ALA A 108 3.38 -0.69 -2.22
C ALA A 108 4.23 -1.77 -2.89
N ALA A 109 5.32 -1.40 -3.58
CA ALA A 109 6.23 -2.36 -4.20
C ALA A 109 6.95 -3.27 -3.17
N TYR A 110 7.57 -2.69 -2.13
CA TYR A 110 8.31 -3.46 -1.11
C TYR A 110 7.41 -4.33 -0.20
N SER A 111 6.14 -3.97 -0.05
CA SER A 111 5.19 -4.69 0.80
C SER A 111 4.31 -5.68 0.04
N LEU A 112 4.38 -5.74 -1.29
CA LEU A 112 3.58 -6.68 -2.07
C LEU A 112 4.09 -8.13 -1.87
N PRO A 113 3.29 -9.03 -1.30
CA PRO A 113 3.71 -10.42 -1.13
C PRO A 113 3.48 -11.21 -2.42
N SER A 114 4.12 -12.39 -2.54
CA SER A 114 3.80 -13.37 -3.59
C SER A 114 3.85 -12.81 -5.02
N ILE A 115 4.86 -11.99 -5.33
CA ILE A 115 5.05 -11.30 -6.62
C ILE A 115 5.22 -12.23 -7.84
N GLU A 116 5.38 -13.54 -7.62
CA GLU A 116 5.40 -14.56 -8.68
C GLU A 116 3.99 -15.03 -9.09
N GLN A 117 2.94 -14.60 -8.38
CA GLN A 117 1.55 -14.84 -8.77
C GLN A 117 1.11 -13.79 -9.79
N GLU A 118 0.45 -14.23 -10.86
CA GLU A 118 0.06 -13.40 -12.02
C GLU A 118 -0.59 -12.06 -11.62
N GLU A 119 -1.55 -12.07 -10.68
CA GLU A 119 -2.21 -10.85 -10.20
C GLU A 119 -1.20 -9.85 -9.59
N ASN A 120 -0.31 -10.34 -8.72
CA ASN A 120 0.64 -9.50 -8.01
C ASN A 120 1.86 -9.14 -8.88
N GLU A 121 2.20 -9.95 -9.88
CA GLU A 121 3.18 -9.63 -10.91
C GLU A 121 2.70 -8.45 -11.77
N GLN A 122 1.44 -8.49 -12.21
CA GLN A 122 0.83 -7.41 -12.98
C GLN A 122 0.75 -6.14 -12.12
N LEU A 123 0.29 -6.25 -10.87
CA LEU A 123 0.23 -5.11 -9.97
C LEU A 123 1.61 -4.50 -9.71
N LEU A 124 2.66 -5.32 -9.54
CA LEU A 124 4.02 -4.82 -9.38
C LEU A 124 4.47 -4.04 -10.63
N THR A 125 4.14 -4.54 -11.81
CA THR A 125 4.42 -3.85 -13.08
C THR A 125 3.76 -2.48 -13.12
N ASP A 126 2.49 -2.40 -12.73
CA ASP A 126 1.73 -1.14 -12.70
C ASP A 126 2.28 -0.15 -11.66
N ILE A 127 2.65 -0.66 -10.46
CA ILE A 127 3.29 0.16 -9.41
C ILE A 127 4.60 0.76 -9.92
N LEU A 128 5.46 -0.05 -10.55
CA LEU A 128 6.76 0.41 -11.04
C LEU A 128 6.65 1.37 -12.22
N ALA A 129 5.65 1.17 -13.10
CA ALA A 129 5.37 2.10 -14.19
C ALA A 129 4.96 3.48 -13.66
N LEU A 130 4.00 3.52 -12.73
CA LEU A 130 3.57 4.78 -12.12
C LEU A 130 4.69 5.43 -11.28
N LEU A 131 5.53 4.63 -10.62
CA LEU A 131 6.68 5.13 -9.88
C LEU A 131 7.71 5.79 -10.82
N ALA A 132 7.96 5.21 -12.00
CA ALA A 132 8.81 5.81 -13.02
C ALA A 132 8.30 7.18 -13.47
N GLU A 133 6.99 7.29 -13.70
CA GLU A 133 6.34 8.56 -14.05
C GLU A 133 6.48 9.62 -12.96
N VAL A 134 6.31 9.22 -11.69
CA VAL A 134 6.38 10.13 -10.54
C VAL A 134 7.80 10.61 -10.25
N LEU A 135 8.79 9.71 -10.39
CA LEU A 135 10.18 10.00 -10.08
C LEU A 135 10.89 10.79 -11.19
N GLU A 136 10.48 10.61 -12.46
CA GLU A 136 11.22 11.07 -13.64
C GLU A 136 12.71 10.64 -13.60
N ASP A 137 13.00 9.51 -12.93
CA ASP A 137 14.33 8.99 -12.63
C ASP A 137 14.36 7.46 -12.85
N GLU A 138 14.78 7.05 -14.04
CA GLU A 138 14.83 5.64 -14.44
C GLU A 138 15.83 4.82 -13.60
N GLU A 139 16.93 5.44 -13.14
CA GLU A 139 17.97 4.76 -12.36
C GLU A 139 17.42 4.38 -10.99
N LYS A 140 16.81 5.33 -10.27
CA LYS A 140 16.14 5.05 -8.99
C LYS A 140 15.04 4.00 -9.14
N THR A 141 14.22 4.11 -10.17
CA THR A 141 13.15 3.13 -10.40
C THR A 141 13.71 1.72 -10.65
N THR A 142 14.83 1.61 -11.36
CA THR A 142 15.52 0.33 -11.59
C THR A 142 16.10 -0.24 -10.31
N ILE A 143 16.71 0.59 -9.46
CA ILE A 143 17.21 0.17 -8.13
C ILE A 143 16.07 -0.42 -7.30
N ILE A 144 14.94 0.28 -7.20
CA ILE A 144 13.76 -0.19 -6.45
C ILE A 144 13.24 -1.51 -7.03
N ARG A 145 13.12 -1.62 -8.35
CA ARG A 145 12.71 -2.87 -9.02
C ARG A 145 13.61 -4.03 -8.63
N ASP A 146 14.91 -3.87 -8.77
CA ASP A 146 15.88 -4.94 -8.52
C ASP A 146 15.85 -5.39 -7.05
N GLU A 147 15.72 -4.43 -6.12
CA GLU A 147 15.57 -4.73 -4.69
C GLU A 147 14.28 -5.49 -4.38
N VAL A 148 13.13 -5.06 -4.94
CA VAL A 148 11.84 -5.73 -4.75
C VAL A 148 11.86 -7.15 -5.32
N LEU A 149 12.42 -7.35 -6.51
CA LEU A 149 12.56 -8.68 -7.11
C LEU A 149 13.48 -9.58 -6.28
N SER A 150 14.54 -9.02 -5.68
CA SER A 150 15.45 -9.78 -4.79
C SER A 150 14.76 -10.25 -3.50
N GLN A 151 13.76 -9.50 -3.01
CA GLN A 151 12.97 -9.84 -1.82
C GLN A 151 11.97 -10.98 -2.07
N LYS A 152 11.60 -11.23 -3.34
CA LYS A 152 10.65 -12.29 -3.76
C LYS A 152 9.26 -12.23 -3.11
N GLY A 153 8.87 -11.07 -2.57
CA GLY A 153 7.60 -10.92 -1.85
C GLY A 153 7.46 -11.84 -0.62
N ASP A 154 8.57 -12.16 0.07
CA ASP A 154 8.52 -12.86 1.35
C ASP A 154 7.74 -12.05 2.39
N VAL A 155 6.70 -12.65 2.99
CA VAL A 155 5.76 -11.97 3.90
C VAL A 155 6.47 -11.31 5.07
N LYS A 156 7.48 -11.98 5.66
CA LYS A 156 8.22 -11.41 6.79
C LYS A 156 8.97 -10.14 6.37
N SER A 157 9.58 -10.16 5.20
CA SER A 157 10.26 -9.01 4.62
C SER A 157 9.27 -7.89 4.29
N CYS A 158 8.10 -8.21 3.71
CA CYS A 158 7.04 -7.24 3.41
C CYS A 158 6.53 -6.54 4.68
N LEU A 159 6.24 -7.31 5.74
CA LEU A 159 5.83 -6.80 7.04
C LEU A 159 6.89 -5.92 7.69
N LYS A 160 8.18 -6.27 7.51
CA LYS A 160 9.31 -5.46 8.01
C LYS A 160 9.37 -4.11 7.29
N GLN A 161 9.28 -4.11 5.96
CA GLN A 161 9.27 -2.86 5.18
C GLN A 161 8.08 -1.99 5.56
N PHE A 162 6.90 -2.59 5.69
CA PHE A 162 5.70 -1.85 6.09
C PHE A 162 5.79 -1.31 7.51
N LYS A 163 6.46 -2.01 8.44
CA LYS A 163 6.72 -1.48 9.79
C LYS A 163 7.58 -0.22 9.71
N LEU A 164 8.68 -0.25 8.97
CA LEU A 164 9.57 0.91 8.80
C LEU A 164 8.82 2.11 8.21
N PHE A 165 7.98 1.84 7.21
CA PHE A 165 7.12 2.86 6.61
C PHE A 165 6.14 3.47 7.60
N VAL A 166 5.38 2.64 8.33
CA VAL A 166 4.37 3.11 9.29
C VAL A 166 5.01 3.88 10.45
N ASP A 167 6.18 3.47 10.92
CA ASP A 167 6.94 4.18 11.95
C ASP A 167 7.28 5.61 11.50
N GLN A 168 7.64 5.80 10.22
CA GLN A 168 7.91 7.13 9.65
C GLN A 168 6.63 7.92 9.39
N GLU A 169 5.60 7.28 8.86
CA GLU A 169 4.34 7.92 8.47
C GLU A 169 3.59 8.54 9.66
N LEU A 170 3.64 7.90 10.82
CA LEU A 170 2.94 8.36 12.02
C LEU A 170 3.81 9.20 12.95
N SER A 171 5.10 9.38 12.62
CA SER A 171 6.01 10.28 13.34
C SER A 171 6.13 11.67 12.69
N ALA A 172 5.62 11.82 11.47
CA ALA A 172 5.59 13.08 10.70
C ALA A 172 4.32 13.89 11.01
#